data_AF-A0A661B8S9-F1
#
_entry.id   AF-A0A661B8S9-F1
#
_cell.length_a   1.000
_cell.length_b   1.000
_cell.length_c   1.000
_cell.angle_alpha   90.00
_cell.angle_beta   90.00
_cell.angle_gamma   90.00
#
_symmetry.space_group_name_H-M   'P 1'
#
loop_
_entity.id
_entity.type
_entity.pdbx_description
1 polymer ?
#
loop_
_entity_poly.entity_id
_entity_poly.type
_entity_poly.pdbx_seq_one_letter_code
_entity_poly.pdbx_strand_id
1 'polypeptide(L)' 'MINYDTPVDVLLDEYPESNKWLMKRRIHCTECGEPVWGTIGELIKSKGMDTEELLAELNEYLKTCGYR' A
#
# COMPACT_ATOMS: atom_id res chain seq x y z
N MET A 1 3.11 -6.99 9.12
CA MET A 1 2.80 -5.60 9.58
C MET A 1 3.52 -4.67 8.63
N ILE A 2 2.77 -3.86 7.90
CA ILE A 2 3.31 -2.98 6.85
C ILE A 2 3.83 -1.70 7.48
N ASN A 3 4.99 -1.24 7.03
CA ASN A 3 5.65 -0.03 7.51
C ASN A 3 6.04 0.89 6.34
N TYR A 4 6.54 2.08 6.66
CA TYR A 4 6.96 3.08 5.68
C TYR A 4 7.95 2.55 4.66
N ASP A 5 8.89 1.71 5.11
CA ASP A 5 9.98 1.16 4.30
C ASP A 5 9.55 -0.06 3.49
N THR A 6 8.31 -0.53 3.67
CA THR A 6 7.82 -1.72 2.98
C THR A 6 7.78 -1.46 1.47
N PRO A 7 8.51 -2.24 0.65
CA PRO A 7 8.47 -2.10 -0.80
C PRO A 7 7.07 -2.38 -1.32
N VAL A 8 6.63 -1.61 -2.30
CA VAL A 8 5.32 -1.80 -2.92
C VAL A 8 5.22 -3.19 -3.56
N ASP A 9 6.29 -3.67 -4.18
CA ASP A 9 6.36 -5.00 -4.80
C ASP A 9 6.10 -6.13 -3.78
N VAL A 10 6.79 -6.09 -2.64
CA VAL A 10 6.60 -7.06 -1.53
C VAL A 10 5.18 -6.96 -0.95
N LEU A 11 4.67 -5.74 -0.77
CA LEU A 11 3.30 -5.53 -0.30
C LEU A 11 2.26 -6.15 -1.24
N LEU A 12 2.47 -6.03 -2.55
CA LEU A 12 1.56 -6.59 -3.57
C LEU A 12 1.69 -8.12 -3.68
N ASP A 13 2.89 -8.67 -3.48
CA ASP A 13 3.17 -10.11 -3.46
C ASP A 13 2.54 -10.80 -2.25
N GLU A 14 2.78 -10.26 -1.03
CA GLU A 14 2.24 -10.81 0.21
C GLU A 14 0.74 -10.50 0.39
N TYR A 15 0.30 -9.33 -0.04
CA TYR A 15 -1.06 -8.82 0.19
C TYR A 15 -1.66 -8.20 -1.09
N PRO A 16 -2.09 -9.00 -2.08
CA PRO A 16 -2.64 -8.48 -3.32
C PRO A 16 -3.94 -7.66 -3.13
N GLU A 17 -4.66 -7.84 -2.01
CA GLU A 17 -5.82 -7.00 -1.68
C GLU A 17 -5.45 -5.54 -1.32
N SER A 18 -4.23 -5.30 -0.86
CA SER A 18 -3.72 -3.95 -0.58
C SER A 18 -3.82 -3.07 -1.83
N ASN A 19 -3.56 -3.64 -3.02
CA ASN A 19 -3.71 -2.96 -4.30
C ASN A 19 -5.12 -2.38 -4.48
N LYS A 20 -6.15 -3.20 -4.25
CA LYS A 20 -7.55 -2.75 -4.39
C LYS A 20 -7.87 -1.64 -3.40
N TRP A 21 -7.33 -1.71 -2.19
CA TRP A 21 -7.53 -0.69 -1.17
C TRP A 21 -6.85 0.64 -1.54
N LEU A 22 -5.60 0.58 -2.02
CA LEU A 22 -4.81 1.73 -2.45
C LEU A 22 -5.42 2.38 -3.70
N MET A 23 -5.87 1.58 -4.67
CA MET A 23 -6.56 2.07 -5.87
C MET A 23 -7.83 2.87 -5.54
N LYS A 24 -8.62 2.46 -4.53
CA LYS A 24 -9.80 3.22 -4.08
C LYS A 24 -9.44 4.62 -3.59
N ARG A 25 -8.22 4.80 -3.06
CA ARG A 25 -7.68 6.07 -2.56
C ARG A 25 -6.90 6.84 -3.63
N ARG A 26 -6.99 6.45 -4.91
CA ARG A 26 -6.22 7.04 -6.02
C ARG A 26 -4.70 6.85 -5.86
N ILE A 27 -4.29 5.85 -5.10
CA ILE A 27 -2.90 5.48 -4.91
C ILE A 27 -2.61 4.33 -5.88
N HIS A 28 -1.93 4.64 -6.97
CA HIS A 28 -1.59 3.66 -8.00
C HIS A 28 -0.24 3.03 -7.64
N CYS A 29 -0.27 1.74 -7.33
CA CYS A 29 0.94 0.95 -7.05
C CYS A 29 1.59 0.39 -8.32
N THR A 30 0.92 0.55 -9.46
CA THR A 30 1.41 0.20 -10.78
C THR A 30 1.36 1.42 -11.69
N GLU A 31 2.48 1.73 -12.34
CA GLU A 31 2.59 2.79 -13.33
C GLU A 31 3.08 2.17 -14.64
N CYS A 32 2.39 2.48 -15.74
CA CYS A 32 2.73 1.98 -17.08
C CYS A 32 2.85 0.44 -17.21
N GLY A 33 2.22 -0.34 -16.32
CA GLY A 33 2.26 -1.80 -16.34
C GLY A 33 3.35 -2.43 -15.46
N GLU A 34 4.15 -1.62 -14.77
CA GLU A 34 5.18 -2.08 -13.84
C GLU A 34 4.84 -1.66 -12.39
N PRO A 35 5.20 -2.47 -11.38
CA PRO A 35 5.07 -2.06 -9.98
C PRO A 35 5.97 -0.85 -9.72
N VAL A 36 5.46 0.12 -8.99
CA VAL A 36 6.23 1.32 -8.69
C VAL A 36 7.45 0.93 -7.83
N TRP A 37 8.63 1.26 -8.34
CA TRP A 37 9.88 1.10 -7.60
C TRP A 37 9.96 2.13 -6.49
N GLY A 38 9.73 1.67 -5.27
CA GLY A 38 9.76 2.48 -4.07
C GLY A 38 9.04 1.79 -2.91
N THR A 39 8.93 2.52 -1.81
CA THR A 39 8.21 2.06 -0.63
C THR A 39 6.81 2.66 -0.60
N ILE A 40 5.89 1.98 0.07
CA ILE A 40 4.52 2.47 0.21
C ILE A 40 4.49 3.84 0.90
N GLY A 41 5.42 4.08 1.82
CA GLY A 41 5.51 5.34 2.54
C GLY A 41 5.88 6.52 1.65
N GLU A 42 6.91 6.37 0.82
CA GLU A 42 7.31 7.39 -0.16
C GLU A 42 6.18 7.65 -1.16
N LEU A 43 5.48 6.60 -1.60
CA LEU A 43 4.39 6.68 -2.55
C LEU A 43 3.19 7.46 -1.99
N ILE A 44 2.80 7.20 -0.74
CA ILE A 44 1.74 7.92 -0.03
C ILE A 44 2.15 9.40 0.20
N LYS A 45 3.38 9.62 0.67
CA LYS A 45 3.92 10.95 0.93
C LYS A 45 4.00 11.79 -0.34
N SER A 46 4.36 11.19 -1.47
CA SER A 46 4.37 11.84 -2.79
C SER A 46 2.98 12.35 -3.21
N LYS A 47 1.91 11.69 -2.76
CA LYS A 47 0.53 12.16 -2.95
C LYS A 47 0.12 13.28 -1.98
N GLY A 48 0.98 13.66 -1.05
CA GLY A 48 0.68 14.64 0.00
C GLY A 48 -0.33 14.15 1.03
N MET A 49 -0.44 12.82 1.20
CA MET A 49 -1.34 12.19 2.16
C MET A 49 -0.60 11.82 3.45
N ASP A 50 -1.34 11.70 4.55
CA ASP A 50 -0.77 11.29 5.82
C ASP A 50 -0.38 9.80 5.77
N THR A 51 0.92 9.55 5.91
CA THR A 51 1.46 8.20 5.74
C THR A 51 1.20 7.33 6.95
N GLU A 52 1.23 7.90 8.16
CA GLU A 52 1.03 7.15 9.39
C GLU A 52 -0.43 6.69 9.52
N GLU A 53 -1.39 7.59 9.25
CA GLU A 53 -2.82 7.28 9.26
C GLU A 53 -3.15 6.19 8.22
N LEU A 54 -2.68 6.35 6.98
CA LEU A 54 -2.95 5.38 5.92
C LEU A 54 -2.30 4.03 6.18
N LEU A 55 -1.08 3.99 6.73
CA LEU A 55 -0.43 2.74 7.13
C LEU A 55 -1.21 2.05 8.25
N ALA A 56 -1.72 2.80 9.23
CA ALA A 56 -2.55 2.24 10.29
C ALA A 56 -3.84 1.63 9.71
N GLU A 57 -4.58 2.40 8.89
CA GLU A 57 -5.80 1.90 8.24
C GLU A 57 -5.52 0.68 7.33
N LEU A 58 -4.41 0.70 6.57
CA LEU A 58 -4.02 -0.42 5.72
C LEU A 58 -3.73 -1.67 6.56
N ASN A 59 -2.98 -1.53 7.66
CA ASN A 59 -2.71 -2.66 8.55
C ASN A 59 -4.00 -3.21 9.18
N GLU A 60 -4.96 -2.37 9.55
CA GLU A 60 -6.27 -2.81 10.05
C GLU A 60 -7.10 -3.52 8.97
N TYR A 61 -7.11 -2.97 7.76
CA TYR A 61 -7.77 -3.58 6.61
C TYR A 61 -7.21 -4.97 6.30
N LEU A 62 -5.89 -5.11 6.27
CA LEU A 62 -5.21 -6.38 6.01
C LEU A 62 -5.44 -7.40 7.14
N LYS A 63 -5.49 -6.97 8.41
CA LYS A 63 -5.86 -7.85 9.53
C LYS A 63 -7.28 -8.43 9.38
N THR A 64 -8.20 -7.63 8.83
CA THR A 64 -9.60 -8.02 8.66
C THR A 64 -9.80 -8.92 7.44
N CYS A 65 -8.97 -8.76 6.39
CA CYS A 65 -9.07 -9.52 5.15
C CYS A 65 -8.26 -10.85 5.19
N GLY A 66 -7.13 -10.88 5.91
CA GLY A 66 -6.21 -12.02 6.00
C GLY A 66 -6.63 -13.19 6.90
N TYR A 67 -7.90 -13.30 7.27
CA TYR A 67 -8.44 -14.41 8.09
C TYR A 67 -9.41 -15.30 7.30
N ARG A 68 -9.09 -15.61 6.05
CA ARG A 68 -9.84 -16.59 5.28
C ARG A 68 -8.95 -17.55 4.49
#